data_AF-A0ABD3PJR7-F1
#
_entry.id   AF-A0ABD3PJR7-F1
#
_cell.length_a   1.000
_cell.length_b   1.000
_cell.length_c   1.000
_cell.angle_alpha   90.00
_cell.angle_beta   90.00
_cell.angle_gamma   90.00
#
_symmetry.space_group_name_H-M   'P 1'
#
loop_
_entity.id
_entity.type
_entity.pdbx_description
1 polymer ?
#
loop_
_entity_poly.entity_id
_entity_poly.type
_entity_poly.pdbx_seq_one_letter_code
_entity_poly.pdbx_strand_id
1 'polypeptide(L)'
;MQHVNNHVQDSWQGWAEAGRKFGLEMQCPYAEHLISGRKTIETRGYALPTHLLTRSSDDSEQVRIEILESEAGKDGVSSIPDHVVVLTGNESIDDQSSGPFLLRKGWCTFIGSFKYTSREQFEADECKHLVQPTSGYGWDDKRPIYGWVVGTCKQYIDSESSGDEKYLAQRRMRSLFEIQNK
;
A
#
# COMPACT_ATOMS: atom_id res chain seq x y z
N MET A 1 -5.89 14.79 29.56
CA MET A 1 -5.20 14.40 28.31
C MET A 1 -5.33 12.90 28.19
N GLN A 2 -6.23 12.41 27.34
CA GLN A 2 -6.45 10.97 27.16
C GLN A 2 -5.48 10.44 26.10
N HIS A 3 -4.57 9.56 26.51
CA HIS A 3 -3.78 8.73 25.61
C HIS A 3 -4.73 7.79 24.87
N VAL A 4 -4.93 8.02 23.57
CA VAL A 4 -5.63 7.06 22.72
C VAL A 4 -4.63 5.97 22.33
N ASN A 5 -4.98 4.72 22.67
CA ASN A 5 -4.20 3.51 22.51
C ASN A 5 -3.61 3.32 21.09
N ASN A 6 -2.29 3.43 20.96
CA ASN A 6 -1.50 3.00 19.80
C ASN A 6 -1.32 1.46 19.70
N HIS A 7 -1.91 0.68 20.61
CA HIS A 7 -1.41 -0.68 20.91
C HIS A 7 -1.77 -1.78 19.90
N VAL A 8 -2.71 -1.58 18.98
CA VAL A 8 -3.12 -2.65 18.03
C VAL A 8 -2.44 -2.52 16.66
N GLN A 9 -2.03 -1.31 16.25
CA GLN A 9 -1.50 -1.04 14.91
C GLN A 9 -0.07 -1.55 14.68
N ASP A 10 0.77 -1.54 15.72
CA ASP A 10 2.14 -2.09 15.70
C ASP A 10 2.22 -3.48 16.36
N SER A 11 1.09 -4.20 16.46
CA SER A 11 1.03 -5.45 17.24
C SER A 11 1.84 -6.61 16.66
N TRP A 12 2.13 -6.59 15.36
CA TRP A 12 2.99 -7.60 14.72
C TRP A 12 4.45 -7.15 14.74
N GLN A 13 5.28 -7.84 15.52
CA GLN A 13 6.70 -7.48 15.70
C GLN A 13 7.51 -7.54 14.40
N GLY A 14 7.04 -8.30 13.41
CA GLY A 14 7.70 -8.45 12.12
C GLY A 14 7.88 -7.15 11.32
N TRP A 15 7.12 -6.09 11.63
CA TRP A 15 7.33 -4.78 11.00
C TRP A 15 8.74 -4.22 11.21
N ALA A 16 9.38 -4.56 12.35
CA ALA A 16 10.70 -4.06 12.73
C ALA A 16 11.85 -4.97 12.30
N GLU A 17 11.57 -6.14 11.75
CA GLU A 17 12.60 -7.13 11.44
C GLU A 17 13.35 -6.77 10.16
N ALA A 18 14.67 -6.63 10.29
CA ALA A 18 15.54 -6.30 9.17
C ALA A 18 15.47 -7.37 8.06
N GLY A 19 15.54 -6.92 6.81
CA GLY A 19 15.55 -7.79 5.63
C GLY A 19 14.18 -8.27 5.17
N ARG A 20 13.10 -7.99 5.90
CA ARG A 20 11.73 -8.23 5.41
C ARG A 20 11.34 -7.22 4.34
N LYS A 21 10.57 -7.69 3.35
CA LYS A 21 9.99 -6.86 2.30
C LYS A 21 8.49 -6.76 2.51
N PHE A 22 7.94 -5.58 2.24
CA PHE A 22 6.51 -5.32 2.42
C PHE A 22 5.88 -4.81 1.14
N GLY A 23 4.61 -5.14 0.96
CA GLY A 23 3.79 -4.67 -0.14
C GLY A 23 2.51 -4.00 0.35
N LEU A 24 2.09 -2.97 -0.37
CA LEU A 24 0.80 -2.33 -0.23
C LEU A 24 -0.08 -2.71 -1.41
N GLU A 25 -1.15 -3.43 -1.12
CA GLU A 25 -2.18 -3.77 -2.10
C GLU A 25 -3.08 -2.57 -2.38
N MET A 26 -3.26 -2.26 -3.67
CA MET A 26 -4.07 -1.17 -4.16
C MET A 26 -4.82 -1.60 -5.42
N GLN A 27 -6.10 -1.30 -5.51
CA GLN A 27 -6.86 -1.50 -6.73
C GLN A 27 -6.42 -0.51 -7.81
N CYS A 28 -6.48 -0.94 -9.07
CA CYS A 28 -6.47 -0.02 -10.21
C CYS A 28 -7.67 0.96 -10.11
N PRO A 29 -7.49 2.28 -10.36
CA PRO A 29 -6.28 2.96 -10.86
C PRO A 29 -5.40 3.59 -9.77
N TYR A 30 -5.66 3.35 -8.49
CA TYR A 30 -4.96 4.05 -7.40
C TYR A 30 -3.47 3.68 -7.29
N ALA A 31 -3.12 2.43 -7.59
CA ALA A 31 -1.72 1.99 -7.65
C ALA A 31 -0.94 2.83 -8.67
N GLU A 32 -1.49 2.98 -9.88
CA GLU A 32 -0.93 3.81 -10.94
C GLU A 32 -0.85 5.29 -10.55
N HIS A 33 -1.89 5.83 -9.89
CA HIS A 33 -1.85 7.21 -9.42
C HIS A 33 -0.74 7.46 -8.39
N LEU A 34 -0.51 6.50 -7.49
CA LEU A 34 0.54 6.59 -6.48
C LEU A 34 1.92 6.53 -7.14
N ILE A 35 2.16 5.51 -7.98
CA ILE A 35 3.48 5.28 -8.58
C ILE A 35 3.87 6.39 -9.56
N SER A 36 2.89 6.98 -10.26
CA SER A 36 3.11 8.11 -11.16
C SER A 36 3.29 9.44 -10.42
N GLY A 37 3.22 9.47 -9.09
CA GLY A 37 3.31 10.67 -8.26
C GLY A 37 2.10 11.61 -8.32
N ARG A 38 0.99 11.20 -8.96
CA ARG A 38 -0.25 12.01 -9.00
C ARG A 38 -0.96 12.01 -7.66
N LYS A 39 -0.96 10.87 -6.98
CA LYS A 39 -1.48 10.69 -5.63
C LYS A 39 -0.32 10.79 -4.64
N THR A 40 -0.34 11.82 -3.81
CA THR A 40 0.72 12.13 -2.83
C THR A 40 0.32 11.83 -1.39
N ILE A 41 -0.96 11.50 -1.17
CA ILE A 41 -1.47 10.97 0.09
C ILE A 41 -2.25 9.69 -0.18
N GLU A 42 -1.84 8.59 0.46
CA GLU A 42 -2.62 7.37 0.51
C GLU A 42 -3.61 7.39 1.68
N THR A 43 -4.83 6.92 1.47
CA THR A 43 -5.89 7.00 2.51
C THR A 43 -6.30 5.61 2.97
N ARG A 44 -6.28 5.37 4.29
CA ARG A 44 -6.64 4.07 4.88
C ARG A 44 -7.46 4.24 6.15
N GLY A 45 -8.18 3.16 6.52
CA GLY A 45 -8.91 3.10 7.79
C GLY A 45 -8.02 2.91 9.03
N TYR A 46 -6.69 2.97 8.88
CA TYR A 46 -5.70 2.73 9.91
C TYR A 46 -4.41 3.51 9.62
N ALA A 47 -3.65 3.83 10.66
CA ALA A 47 -2.33 4.44 10.53
C ALA A 47 -1.34 3.44 9.95
N LEU A 48 -0.36 3.94 9.20
CA LEU A 48 0.77 3.13 8.75
C LEU A 48 1.57 2.66 9.97
N PRO A 49 1.92 1.36 10.10
CA PRO A 49 2.83 0.88 11.13
C PRO A 49 4.11 1.71 11.19
N THR A 50 4.56 2.06 12.39
CA THR A 50 5.59 3.09 12.56
C THR A 50 6.96 2.70 12.01
N HIS A 51 7.23 1.40 11.90
CA HIS A 51 8.44 0.84 11.29
C HIS A 51 8.43 0.87 9.76
N LEU A 52 7.26 1.12 9.14
CA LEU A 52 7.14 1.29 7.69
C LEU A 52 7.31 2.75 7.25
N LEU A 53 7.56 3.67 8.18
CA LEU A 53 7.88 5.06 7.89
C LEU A 53 9.37 5.23 7.61
N THR A 54 9.69 5.83 6.47
CA THR A 54 11.03 6.33 6.16
C THR A 54 11.30 7.58 6.98
N ARG A 55 12.36 7.54 7.78
CA ARG A 55 12.80 8.67 8.63
C ARG A 55 14.07 9.35 8.14
N SER A 56 14.80 8.68 7.26
CA SER A 56 16.10 9.14 6.75
C SER A 56 15.97 9.46 5.27
N SER A 57 16.72 10.48 4.84
CA SER A 57 16.90 10.79 3.42
C SER A 57 17.97 9.91 2.76
N ASP A 58 18.77 9.18 3.55
CA ASP A 58 19.73 8.20 3.02
C ASP A 58 18.99 7.04 2.35
N ASP A 59 19.29 6.80 1.06
CA ASP A 59 18.64 5.76 0.25
C ASP A 59 18.78 4.36 0.87
N SER A 60 19.90 4.10 1.55
CA SER A 60 20.17 2.80 2.21
C SER A 60 19.33 2.56 3.47
N GLU A 61 18.72 3.62 4.03
CA GLU A 61 17.89 3.57 5.23
C GLU A 61 16.40 3.76 4.91
N GLN A 62 16.03 3.92 3.63
CA GLN A 62 14.63 4.07 3.23
C GLN A 62 13.87 2.75 3.37
N VAL A 63 12.67 2.82 3.96
CA VAL A 63 11.75 1.69 4.00
C VAL A 63 10.90 1.72 2.74
N ARG A 64 11.29 0.92 1.76
CA ARG A 64 10.57 0.78 0.49
C ARG A 64 9.42 -0.22 0.66
N ILE A 65 8.22 0.21 0.30
CA ILE A 65 7.02 -0.62 0.24
C ILE A 65 6.66 -0.84 -1.22
N GLU A 66 6.60 -2.11 -1.63
CA GLU A 66 6.21 -2.51 -2.97
C GLU A 66 4.74 -2.14 -3.23
N ILE A 67 4.44 -1.61 -4.40
CA ILE A 67 3.07 -1.31 -4.82
C ILE A 67 2.55 -2.51 -5.59
N LEU A 68 1.57 -3.18 -4.99
CA LEU A 68 0.96 -4.40 -5.48
C LEU A 68 -0.44 -4.07 -6.02
N GLU A 69 -0.59 -4.05 -7.34
CA GLU A 69 -1.86 -3.73 -7.98
C GLU A 69 -2.76 -4.97 -8.06
N SER A 70 -4.00 -4.82 -7.59
CA SER A 70 -5.10 -5.75 -7.83
C SER A 70 -6.01 -5.22 -8.94
N GLU A 71 -6.78 -6.11 -9.57
CA GLU A 71 -7.83 -5.70 -10.51
C GLU A 71 -8.81 -4.73 -9.85
N ALA A 72 -9.44 -3.87 -10.66
CA ALA A 72 -10.49 -2.99 -10.18
C ALA A 72 -11.64 -3.82 -9.58
N GLY A 73 -11.93 -3.60 -8.29
CA GLY A 73 -12.97 -4.31 -7.55
C GLY A 73 -14.11 -3.39 -7.11
N LYS A 74 -14.92 -3.85 -6.15
CA LYS A 74 -15.87 -3.00 -5.44
C LYS A 74 -15.16 -2.27 -4.29
N ASP A 75 -15.51 -1.01 -4.07
CA ASP A 75 -14.94 -0.19 -3.01
C ASP A 75 -15.01 -0.87 -1.64
N GLY A 76 -13.88 -0.87 -0.91
CA GLY A 76 -13.82 -1.34 0.48
C GLY A 76 -13.83 -2.87 0.66
N VAL A 77 -13.82 -3.66 -0.42
CA VAL A 77 -13.73 -5.13 -0.39
C VAL A 77 -12.46 -5.57 -1.14
N SER A 78 -11.48 -6.11 -0.43
CA SER A 78 -10.35 -6.83 -1.06
C SER A 78 -10.77 -8.28 -1.24
N SER A 79 -10.94 -8.72 -2.49
CA SER A 79 -11.16 -10.14 -2.84
C SER A 79 -9.86 -10.96 -2.78
N ILE A 80 -8.74 -10.31 -2.48
CA ILE A 80 -7.42 -10.92 -2.42
C ILE A 80 -7.34 -11.81 -1.16
N PRO A 81 -6.89 -13.07 -1.27
CA PRO A 81 -6.71 -13.94 -0.11
C PRO A 81 -5.54 -13.49 0.78
N ASP A 82 -5.40 -14.11 1.95
CA ASP A 82 -4.29 -13.83 2.87
C ASP A 82 -2.94 -14.34 2.36
N HIS A 83 -2.94 -15.24 1.38
CA HIS A 83 -1.73 -15.71 0.69
C HIS A 83 -1.99 -15.63 -0.81
N VAL A 84 -1.19 -14.84 -1.51
CA VAL A 84 -1.40 -14.55 -2.93
C VAL A 84 -0.07 -14.51 -3.67
N VAL A 85 -0.07 -14.94 -4.93
CA VAL A 85 1.11 -14.84 -5.79
C VAL A 85 1.26 -13.40 -6.26
N VAL A 86 2.50 -12.91 -6.26
CA VAL A 86 2.85 -11.62 -6.84
C VAL A 86 3.62 -11.86 -8.14
N LEU A 87 3.10 -11.31 -9.23
CA LEU A 87 3.68 -11.38 -10.56
C LEU A 87 4.56 -10.17 -10.86
N THR A 88 5.59 -10.36 -11.68
CA THR A 88 6.43 -9.30 -12.23
C THR A 88 6.18 -9.14 -13.73
N GLY A 89 6.45 -7.94 -14.29
CA GLY A 89 5.87 -7.40 -15.54
C GLY A 89 5.97 -8.20 -16.84
N ASN A 90 6.56 -9.40 -16.85
CA ASN A 90 6.67 -10.26 -18.03
C ASN A 90 5.95 -11.61 -17.90
N GLU A 91 5.36 -11.93 -16.75
CA GLU A 91 4.60 -13.18 -16.61
C GLU A 91 3.28 -13.05 -17.38
N SER A 92 3.19 -13.76 -18.52
CA SER A 92 1.97 -13.88 -19.31
C SER A 92 0.86 -14.44 -18.42
N ILE A 93 -0.22 -13.67 -18.25
CA ILE A 93 -1.45 -14.03 -17.53
C ILE A 93 -2.08 -15.33 -18.12
N ASP A 94 -1.68 -15.70 -19.34
CA ASP A 94 -2.31 -16.74 -20.15
C ASP A 94 -2.00 -18.19 -19.79
N ASP A 95 -1.00 -18.53 -18.95
CA ASP A 95 -0.60 -19.94 -18.82
C ASP A 95 -0.86 -20.66 -17.47
N GLN A 96 -0.82 -20.04 -16.27
CA GLN A 96 -0.87 -20.86 -15.03
C GLN A 96 -1.52 -20.28 -13.76
N SER A 97 -2.08 -19.07 -13.75
CA SER A 97 -2.74 -18.52 -12.54
C SER A 97 -4.26 -18.69 -12.61
N SER A 98 -4.77 -19.90 -12.36
CA SER A 98 -6.22 -20.13 -12.13
C SER A 98 -6.75 -19.50 -10.83
N GLY A 99 -5.97 -18.62 -10.19
CA GLY A 99 -6.26 -18.03 -8.89
C GLY A 99 -5.84 -16.56 -8.82
N PRO A 100 -6.26 -15.84 -7.76
CA PRO A 100 -5.98 -14.42 -7.61
C PRO A 100 -4.47 -14.16 -7.56
N PHE A 101 -4.05 -13.04 -8.14
CA PHE A 101 -2.67 -12.57 -8.15
C PHE A 101 -2.60 -11.06 -7.93
N LEU A 102 -1.40 -10.55 -7.65
CA LEU A 102 -1.10 -9.12 -7.59
C LEU A 102 0.01 -8.78 -8.57
N LEU A 103 -0.10 -7.65 -9.26
CA LEU A 103 0.94 -7.13 -10.14
C LEU A 103 1.89 -6.21 -9.37
N ARG A 104 3.18 -6.49 -9.37
CA ARG A 104 4.18 -5.61 -8.74
C ARG A 104 4.54 -4.46 -9.68
N LYS A 105 4.09 -3.24 -9.36
CA LYS A 105 4.21 -2.05 -10.23
C LYS A 105 5.45 -1.19 -9.97
N GLY A 106 6.05 -1.32 -8.79
CA GLY A 106 7.12 -0.44 -8.33
C GLY A 106 7.17 -0.41 -6.81
N TRP A 107 7.84 0.59 -6.24
CA TRP A 107 7.83 0.83 -4.80
C TRP A 107 7.63 2.31 -4.49
N CYS A 108 7.13 2.60 -3.29
CA CYS A 108 7.12 3.93 -2.71
C CYS A 108 7.65 3.90 -1.27
N THR A 109 8.14 5.04 -0.79
CA THR A 109 8.36 5.30 0.64
C THR A 109 7.20 6.11 1.19
N PHE A 110 7.02 6.05 2.51
CA PHE A 110 6.06 6.87 3.22
C PHE A 110 6.78 7.62 4.34
N ILE A 111 6.58 8.93 4.40
CA ILE A 111 7.33 9.84 5.30
C ILE A 111 6.46 10.38 6.43
N GLY A 112 5.16 10.08 6.43
CA GLY A 112 4.24 10.49 7.49
C GLY A 112 2.95 9.68 7.49
N SER A 113 2.30 9.62 8.64
CA SER A 113 0.96 9.05 8.81
C SER A 113 0.20 9.87 9.84
N PHE A 114 -0.97 10.37 9.48
CA PHE A 114 -1.80 11.20 10.35
C PHE A 114 -3.26 10.80 10.26
N LYS A 115 -4.04 11.09 11.31
CA LYS A 115 -5.49 10.87 11.33
C LYS A 115 -6.18 12.16 10.87
N TYR A 116 -7.10 12.05 9.93
CA TYR A 116 -8.01 13.14 9.61
C TYR A 116 -9.00 13.34 10.76
N THR A 117 -9.19 14.59 11.18
CA THR A 117 -10.07 14.93 12.32
C THR A 117 -11.43 15.48 11.89
N SER A 118 -11.59 15.86 10.63
CA SER A 118 -12.86 16.35 10.10
C SER A 118 -12.99 16.09 8.60
N ARG A 119 -14.23 16.15 8.11
CA ARG A 119 -14.56 16.03 6.68
C ARG A 119 -13.87 17.12 5.86
N GLU A 120 -13.86 18.35 6.37
CA GLU A 120 -13.28 19.51 5.68
C GLU A 120 -11.79 19.33 5.48
N GLN A 121 -11.08 18.75 6.46
CA GLN A 121 -9.65 18.44 6.31
C GLN A 121 -9.41 17.38 5.24
N PHE A 122 -10.26 16.34 5.21
CA PHE A 122 -10.18 15.28 4.20
C PHE A 122 -10.45 15.84 2.80
N GLU A 123 -11.56 16.56 2.61
CA GLU A 123 -11.92 17.15 1.33
C GLU A 123 -10.92 18.20 0.85
N ALA A 124 -10.27 18.95 1.76
CA ALA A 124 -9.20 19.88 1.39
C ALA A 124 -7.96 19.19 0.78
N ASP A 125 -7.75 17.90 1.07
CA ASP A 125 -6.69 17.08 0.50
C ASP A 125 -7.15 16.25 -0.72
N GLU A 126 -8.36 16.49 -1.26
CA GLU A 126 -8.91 15.71 -2.38
C GLU A 126 -7.95 15.64 -3.57
N CYS A 127 -7.28 16.75 -3.90
CA CYS A 127 -6.31 16.79 -5.00
C CYS A 127 -5.03 15.98 -4.72
N LYS A 128 -4.76 15.61 -3.47
CA LYS A 128 -3.59 14.82 -3.06
C LYS A 128 -3.90 13.33 -2.96
N HIS A 129 -5.09 12.98 -2.47
CA HIS A 129 -5.49 11.58 -2.32
C HIS A 129 -6.37 11.05 -3.45
N LEU A 130 -6.94 11.92 -4.29
CA LEU A 130 -7.77 11.58 -5.46
C LEU A 130 -8.97 10.70 -5.14
N VAL A 131 -9.52 10.85 -3.93
CA VAL A 131 -10.73 10.12 -3.51
C VAL A 131 -11.90 11.08 -3.65
N GLN A 132 -12.81 10.77 -4.57
CA GLN A 132 -14.00 11.57 -4.77
C GLN A 132 -14.93 11.43 -3.54
N PRO A 133 -15.56 12.52 -3.07
CA PRO A 133 -16.46 12.49 -1.92
C PRO A 133 -17.62 11.49 -2.04
N THR A 134 -18.06 11.20 -3.27
CA THR A 134 -19.16 10.29 -3.58
C THR A 134 -18.76 8.82 -3.68
N SER A 135 -17.46 8.50 -3.62
CA SER A 135 -16.97 7.12 -3.66
C SER A 135 -17.17 6.38 -2.34
N GLY A 136 -17.09 5.04 -2.34
CA GLY A 136 -17.12 4.24 -1.11
C GLY A 136 -15.91 4.46 -0.19
N TYR A 137 -14.88 5.13 -0.71
CA TYR A 137 -13.67 5.56 0.01
C TYR A 137 -13.78 6.98 0.59
N GLY A 138 -14.87 7.71 0.28
CA GLY A 138 -15.12 9.05 0.79
C GLY A 138 -15.29 9.11 2.31
N TRP A 139 -15.39 10.33 2.84
CA TRP A 139 -15.51 10.57 4.27
C TRP A 139 -16.71 9.84 4.88
N ASP A 140 -16.47 9.18 6.02
CA ASP A 140 -17.50 8.50 6.80
C ASP A 140 -17.28 8.75 8.28
N ASP A 141 -18.21 9.45 8.93
CA ASP A 141 -18.13 9.82 10.34
C ASP A 141 -18.06 8.61 11.29
N LYS A 142 -18.37 7.40 10.81
CA LYS A 142 -18.29 6.16 11.58
C LYS A 142 -16.94 5.48 11.52
N ARG A 143 -16.07 5.84 10.58
CA ARG A 143 -14.80 5.16 10.33
C ARG A 143 -13.63 6.14 10.42
N PRO A 144 -12.56 5.82 11.18
CA PRO A 144 -11.39 6.68 11.16
C PRO A 144 -10.74 6.63 9.76
N ILE A 145 -10.25 7.77 9.29
CA ILE A 145 -9.48 7.87 8.05
C ILE A 145 -8.11 8.44 8.39
N TYR A 146 -7.07 7.83 7.83
CA TYR A 146 -5.68 8.22 7.97
C TYR A 146 -5.10 8.55 6.61
N GLY A 147 -4.32 9.61 6.54
CA GLY A 147 -3.49 9.97 5.39
C GLY A 147 -2.06 9.50 5.61
N TRP A 148 -1.53 8.74 4.66
CA TRP A 148 -0.13 8.31 4.60
C TRP A 148 0.56 9.16 3.55
N VAL A 149 1.51 9.99 3.99
CA VAL A 149 2.23 10.93 3.13
C VAL A 149 3.28 10.16 2.33
N VAL A 150 3.13 10.20 1.00
CA VAL A 150 4.03 9.53 0.07
C VAL A 150 5.34 10.31 -0.01
N GLY A 151 6.45 9.59 0.06
CA GLY A 151 7.79 10.11 -0.19
C GLY A 151 8.21 9.90 -1.64
N THR A 152 9.34 9.22 -1.82
CA THR A 152 9.87 8.81 -3.12
C THR A 152 9.12 7.61 -3.68
N CYS A 153 8.96 7.54 -5.01
CA CYS A 153 8.43 6.37 -5.71
C CYS A 153 9.31 6.03 -6.91
N LYS A 154 9.38 4.73 -7.25
CA LYS A 154 9.98 4.24 -8.49
C LYS A 154 9.06 3.20 -9.12
N GLN A 155 8.61 3.48 -10.35
CA GLN A 155 7.93 2.50 -11.19
C GLN A 155 8.93 1.47 -11.75
N TYR A 156 8.54 0.20 -11.78
CA TYR A 156 9.28 -0.80 -12.54
C TYR A 156 8.97 -0.68 -14.02
N ILE A 157 10.03 -0.75 -14.83
CA ILE A 157 9.93 -0.82 -16.28
C ILE A 157 9.98 -2.29 -16.65
N ASP A 158 9.11 -2.75 -17.55
CA ASP A 158 8.94 -4.17 -17.92
C ASP A 158 10.27 -4.85 -18.33
N SER A 159 11.23 -4.09 -18.86
CA SER A 159 12.56 -4.59 -19.25
C SER A 159 13.53 -4.87 -18.10
N GLU A 160 13.28 -4.37 -16.88
CA GLU A 160 14.16 -4.57 -15.70
C GLU A 160 13.82 -5.85 -14.92
N SER A 161 12.72 -6.52 -15.23
CA SER A 161 12.25 -7.75 -14.56
C SER A 161 12.64 -8.98 -15.38
N SER A 162 13.93 -9.34 -15.35
CA SER A 162 14.50 -10.42 -16.16
C SER A 162 14.60 -11.78 -15.45
N GLY A 163 13.79 -12.02 -14.41
CA GLY A 163 13.77 -13.29 -13.69
C GLY A 163 12.36 -13.83 -13.49
N ASP A 164 12.18 -15.14 -13.67
CA ASP A 164 11.00 -15.92 -13.28
C ASP A 164 10.80 -15.99 -11.74
N GLU A 165 11.17 -14.91 -11.03
CA GLU A 165 11.07 -14.85 -9.58
C GLU A 165 9.61 -14.75 -9.19
N LYS A 166 9.07 -15.87 -8.73
CA LYS A 166 7.74 -15.93 -8.12
C LYS A 166 7.84 -15.49 -6.67
N TYR A 167 7.03 -14.53 -6.32
CA TYR A 167 6.92 -14.04 -4.96
C TYR A 167 5.61 -14.51 -4.34
N LEU A 168 5.65 -14.83 -3.05
CA LEU A 168 4.45 -15.06 -2.24
C LEU A 168 4.24 -13.84 -1.34
N ALA A 169 3.05 -13.27 -1.38
CA ALA A 169 2.63 -12.23 -0.45
C ALA A 169 1.71 -12.82 0.62
N GLN A 170 2.09 -12.65 1.89
CA GLN A 170 1.27 -13.01 3.05
C GLN A 170 0.69 -11.75 3.70
N ARG A 171 -0.62 -11.70 3.87
CA ARG A 171 -1.31 -10.56 4.49
C ARG A 171 -0.93 -10.47 5.97
N ARG A 172 -0.50 -9.27 6.38
CA ARG A 172 -0.14 -8.97 7.77
C ARG A 172 -1.12 -7.99 8.41
N MET A 173 -1.65 -7.05 7.63
CA MET A 173 -2.69 -6.13 8.10
C MET A 173 -3.46 -5.53 6.94
N ARG A 174 -4.75 -5.83 6.81
CA ARG A 174 -5.61 -5.24 5.76
C ARG A 174 -4.87 -5.30 4.42
N SER A 175 -4.58 -4.19 3.74
CA SER A 175 -3.86 -4.18 2.46
C SER A 175 -2.33 -4.29 2.55
N LEU A 176 -1.74 -4.43 3.74
CA LEU A 176 -0.30 -4.65 3.91
C LEU A 176 0.03 -6.15 3.91
N PHE A 177 0.99 -6.49 3.06
CA PHE A 177 1.55 -7.82 2.90
C PHE A 177 3.03 -7.84 3.23
N GLU A 178 3.49 -8.97 3.75
CA GLU A 178 4.89 -9.34 3.70
C GLU A 178 5.15 -10.10 2.40
N ILE A 179 6.23 -9.76 1.71
CA ILE A 179 6.65 -10.39 0.46
C ILE A 179 7.82 -11.33 0.73
N GLN A 180 7.68 -12.57 0.31
CA GLN A 180 8.66 -13.62 0.45
C GLN A 180 9.04 -14.14 -0.94
N ASN A 181 10.33 -14.42 -1.13
CA ASN A 181 10.79 -15.15 -2.31
C ASN A 181 10.26 -16.59 -2.21
N LYS A 182 9.77 -17.15 -3.32
CA LYS A 182 9.39 -18.56 -3.40
C LYS A 182 10.59 -19.44 -3.73
#